data_AF-A0A4R1TSA9-F1
#
_entry.id   AF-A0A4R1TSA9-F1
#
_cell.length_a   1.000
_cell.length_b   1.000
_cell.length_c   1.000
_cell.angle_alpha   90.00
_cell.angle_beta   90.00
_cell.angle_gamma   90.00
#
_symmetry.space_group_name_H-M   'P 1'
#
loop_
_entity.id
_entity.type
_entity.pdbx_description
1 polymer ?
#
loop_
_entity_poly.entity_id
_entity_poly.type
_entity_poly.pdbx_seq_one_letter_code
_entity_poly.pdbx_strand_id
1 'polypeptide(L)'
;MTKTSFDQIVDGIDRQLSYLHKERWAHRYAELLDAIRVATGEAQERTKQAMQDHKETQFRPETSRAALIAQAKLDYDTPVQEVGSA
;
A
#
# COMPACT_ATOMS: atom_id res chain seq x y z
N MET A 1 9.81 -1.72 26.83
CA MET A 1 9.95 -1.20 25.45
C MET A 1 9.09 0.03 25.32
N THR A 2 9.67 1.17 24.95
CA THR A 2 8.92 2.40 24.68
C THR A 2 8.20 2.23 23.34
N LYS A 3 6.87 2.30 23.33
CA LYS A 3 6.09 2.29 22.08
C LYS A 3 6.52 3.51 21.26
N THR A 4 7.04 3.30 20.04
CA THR A 4 7.32 4.38 19.08
C THR A 4 6.06 5.21 18.92
N SER A 5 6.18 6.55 19.00
CA SER A 5 5.00 7.40 18.84
C SER A 5 4.48 7.35 17.40
N PHE A 6 3.19 7.60 17.22
CA PHE A 6 2.62 7.66 15.87
C PHE A 6 3.29 8.74 15.00
N ASP A 7 3.66 9.88 15.58
CA ASP A 7 4.38 10.95 14.88
C ASP A 7 5.75 10.47 14.37
N GLN A 8 6.48 9.68 15.17
CA GLN A 8 7.75 9.08 14.72
C GLN A 8 7.56 8.10 13.56
N ILE A 9 6.42 7.40 13.52
CA ILE A 9 6.07 6.51 12.38
C ILE A 9 5.79 7.35 11.13
N VAL A 10 5.03 8.43 11.25
CA VAL A 10 4.75 9.36 10.13
C VAL A 10 6.03 9.98 9.58
N ASP A 11 6.94 10.43 10.45
CA ASP A 11 8.25 10.96 10.05
C ASP A 11 9.09 9.90 9.31
N GLY A 12 9.02 8.64 9.76
CA GLY A 12 9.66 7.52 9.09
C GLY A 12 9.11 7.29 7.68
N ILE A 13 7.78 7.31 7.54
CA ILE A 13 7.09 7.21 6.25
C ILE A 13 7.54 8.34 5.31
N ASP A 14 7.59 9.58 5.79
CA ASP A 14 7.97 10.72 4.95
C ASP A 14 9.42 10.64 4.49
N ARG A 15 10.35 10.21 5.37
CA ARG A 15 11.76 9.98 5.02
C ARG A 15 11.96 8.86 4.00
N GLN A 16 11.12 7.83 4.04
CA GLN A 16 11.22 6.65 3.19
C GLN A 16 10.16 6.60 2.09
N LEU A 17 9.46 7.70 1.83
CA LEU A 17 8.25 7.72 1.01
C LEU A 17 8.49 7.14 -0.39
N SER A 18 9.62 7.47 -1.03
CA SER A 18 9.97 6.93 -2.34
C SER A 18 10.19 5.41 -2.33
N TYR A 19 10.75 4.86 -1.25
CA TYR A 19 10.97 3.42 -1.12
C TYR A 19 9.65 2.70 -0.88
N LEU A 20 8.88 3.15 0.12
CA LEU A 20 7.59 2.56 0.48
C LEU A 20 6.58 2.66 -0.67
N HIS A 21 6.61 3.75 -1.44
CA HIS A 21 5.82 3.89 -2.65
C HIS A 21 6.15 2.80 -3.67
N LYS A 22 7.42 2.50 -3.93
CA LYS A 22 7.82 1.46 -4.88
C LYS A 22 7.29 0.09 -4.48
N GLU A 23 7.41 -0.26 -3.20
CA GLU A 23 6.91 -1.54 -2.67
C GLU A 23 5.39 -1.66 -2.83
N ARG A 24 4.66 -0.61 -2.41
CA ARG A 24 3.21 -0.55 -2.54
C ARG A 24 2.75 -0.57 -3.99
N TRP A 25 3.43 0.18 -4.85
CA TRP A 25 3.13 0.25 -6.28
C TRP A 25 3.33 -1.11 -6.95
N ALA A 26 4.43 -1.80 -6.63
CA ALA A 26 4.73 -3.13 -7.17
C ALA A 26 3.69 -4.18 -6.74
N HIS A 27 3.29 -4.17 -5.46
CA HIS A 27 2.22 -5.06 -4.97
C HIS A 27 0.92 -4.84 -5.73
N ARG A 28 0.47 -3.58 -5.84
CA ARG A 28 -0.77 -3.26 -6.55
C ARG A 28 -0.70 -3.57 -8.04
N TYR A 29 0.46 -3.42 -8.66
CA TYR A 29 0.69 -3.80 -10.04
C TYR A 29 0.53 -5.31 -10.24
N ALA A 30 1.08 -6.13 -9.34
CA ALA A 30 0.90 -7.58 -9.38
C ALA A 30 -0.59 -7.98 -9.21
N GLU A 31 -1.30 -7.39 -8.24
CA GLU A 31 -2.74 -7.63 -8.04
C GLU A 31 -3.56 -7.32 -9.30
N LEU A 32 -3.26 -6.20 -9.96
CA LEU A 32 -3.96 -5.81 -11.20
C LEU A 32 -3.65 -6.75 -12.37
N LEU A 33 -2.41 -7.24 -12.47
CA LEU A 33 -2.06 -8.25 -13.48
C LEU A 33 -2.85 -9.55 -13.28
N ASP A 34 -2.94 -10.02 -12.04
CA ASP A 34 -3.71 -11.23 -11.72
C ASP A 34 -5.20 -11.01 -11.94
N ALA A 35 -5.74 -9.85 -11.58
CA ALA A 35 -7.12 -9.48 -11.85
C ALA A 35 -7.45 -9.46 -13.36
N ILE A 36 -6.54 -8.94 -14.21
CA ILE A 36 -6.72 -8.94 -15.68
C ILE A 36 -6.75 -10.36 -16.24
N ARG A 37 -5.97 -11.29 -15.66
CA ARG A 37 -5.92 -12.70 -16.10
C ARG A 37 -7.23 -13.44 -15.85
N VAL A 38 -7.92 -13.12 -14.75
CA VAL A 38 -9.16 -13.82 -14.35
C VAL A 38 -10.43 -13.12 -14.84
N ALA A 39 -10.37 -11.80 -15.07
CA ALA A 39 -11.53 -11.03 -15.51
C ALA A 39 -11.83 -11.24 -17.01
N THR A 40 -13.10 -11.13 -17.38
CA THR A 40 -13.58 -11.22 -18.77
C THR A 40 -14.53 -10.07 -19.10
N GLY A 41 -14.67 -9.78 -20.40
CA GLY A 41 -15.58 -8.75 -20.91
C GLY A 41 -15.31 -7.36 -20.33
N GLU A 42 -16.37 -6.65 -19.95
CA GLU A 42 -16.29 -5.29 -19.41
C GLU A 42 -15.46 -5.19 -18.12
N ALA A 43 -15.48 -6.23 -17.28
CA ALA A 43 -14.66 -6.26 -16.07
C ALA A 43 -13.16 -6.23 -16.43
N GLN A 44 -12.76 -6.99 -17.45
CA GLN A 44 -11.37 -7.01 -17.91
C GLN A 44 -10.94 -5.64 -18.45
N GLU A 45 -11.78 -4.97 -19.23
CA GLU A 45 -11.48 -3.64 -19.77
C GLU A 45 -11.36 -2.60 -18.65
N ARG A 46 -12.22 -2.64 -17.64
CA ARG A 46 -12.09 -1.77 -16.46
C ARG A 46 -10.80 -2.02 -15.68
N THR A 47 -10.38 -3.28 -15.52
CA THR A 47 -9.11 -3.61 -14.85
C THR A 47 -7.90 -3.18 -15.69
N LYS A 48 -7.96 -3.30 -17.02
CA LYS A 48 -6.92 -2.74 -17.91
C LYS A 48 -6.82 -1.23 -17.79
N GLN A 49 -7.94 -0.52 -17.71
CA GLN A 49 -7.92 0.93 -17.47
C GLN A 49 -7.29 1.26 -16.11
N ALA A 50 -7.69 0.57 -15.05
CA ALA A 50 -7.10 0.74 -13.72
C ALA A 50 -5.57 0.46 -13.72
N MET A 51 -5.09 -0.46 -14.55
CA MET A 51 -3.66 -0.70 -14.75
C MET A 51 -2.95 0.49 -15.42
N GLN A 52 -3.59 1.14 -16.39
CA GLN A 52 -3.02 2.34 -17.01
C GLN A 52 -2.94 3.49 -16.01
N ASP A 53 -4.04 3.75 -15.29
CA ASP A 53 -4.11 4.78 -14.25
C ASP A 53 -3.04 4.52 -13.16
N HIS A 54 -2.85 3.25 -12.77
CA HIS A 54 -1.82 2.87 -11.80
C HIS A 54 -0.41 3.17 -12.31
N LYS A 55 -0.12 2.94 -13.61
CA LYS A 55 1.19 3.25 -14.21
C LYS A 55 1.52 4.73 -14.21
N GLU A 56 0.54 5.62 -14.34
CA GLU A 56 0.77 7.07 -14.28
C GLU A 56 1.34 7.54 -12.93
N THR A 57 1.10 6.76 -11.87
CA THR A 57 1.56 7.06 -10.51
C THR A 57 2.93 6.49 -10.16
N GLN A 58 3.57 5.70 -11.04
CA GLN A 58 4.79 4.92 -10.74
C GLN A 58 5.96 5.72 -10.17
N PHE A 59 6.08 6.99 -10.56
CA PHE A 59 7.17 7.88 -10.13
C PHE A 59 6.63 9.07 -9.32
N ARG A 60 5.46 8.92 -8.71
CA ARG A 60 4.73 9.96 -7.97
C ARG A 60 4.51 9.49 -6.52
N PRO A 61 5.56 9.42 -5.70
CA PRO A 61 5.49 8.84 -4.35
C PRO A 61 4.51 9.57 -3.42
N GLU A 62 4.26 10.86 -3.64
CA GLU A 62 3.26 11.67 -2.96
C GLU A 62 1.85 11.05 -3.01
N THR A 63 1.52 10.32 -4.08
CA THR A 63 0.22 9.65 -4.24
C THR A 63 -0.02 8.54 -3.21
N SER A 64 1.05 8.00 -2.62
CA SER A 64 0.97 6.89 -1.65
C SER A 64 0.99 7.35 -0.20
N ARG A 65 1.35 8.62 0.07
CA ARG A 65 1.55 9.11 1.44
C ARG A 65 0.32 8.92 2.34
N ALA A 66 -0.84 9.38 1.88
CA ALA A 66 -2.08 9.28 2.65
C ALA A 66 -2.46 7.81 2.96
N ALA A 67 -2.30 6.92 1.98
CA ALA A 67 -2.59 5.49 2.14
C ALA A 67 -1.61 4.82 3.12
N LEU A 68 -0.33 5.17 3.08
CA LEU A 68 0.68 4.65 4.00
C LEU A 68 0.43 5.09 5.45
N ILE A 69 0.05 6.36 5.65
CA ILE A 69 -0.31 6.87 6.99
C ILE A 69 -1.58 6.20 7.51
N ALA A 70 -2.59 6.01 6.67
CA ALA A 70 -3.82 5.31 7.04
C ALA A 70 -3.56 3.86 7.45
N GLN A 71 -2.71 3.14 6.71
CA GLN A 71 -2.32 1.77 7.07
C GLN A 71 -1.56 1.75 8.39
N ALA A 72 -0.57 2.60 8.56
CA ALA A 72 0.20 2.69 9.80
C ALA A 72 -0.69 3.03 11.01
N LYS A 73 -1.74 3.82 10.82
CA LYS A 73 -2.71 4.13 11.88
C LYS A 73 -3.50 2.90 12.32
N LEU A 74 -3.98 2.10 11.35
CA LEU A 74 -4.65 0.83 11.62
C LEU A 74 -3.73 -0.12 12.40
N ASP A 75 -2.47 -0.24 11.97
CA ASP A 75 -1.49 -1.12 12.61
C ASP A 75 -1.12 -0.65 14.02
N TYR A 76 -1.05 0.68 14.24
CA TYR A 76 -0.75 1.28 15.54
C TYR A 76 -1.89 1.11 16.56
N ASP A 77 -3.13 1.19 16.10
CA ASP A 77 -4.35 1.08 16.90
C ASP A 77 -4.76 -0.38 17.14
N THR A 78 -4.32 -1.31 16.30
CA THR A 78 -4.56 -2.74 16.47
C THR A 78 -3.64 -3.29 17.56
N PRO A 79 -4.16 -3.79 18.70
CA PRO A 79 -3.32 -4.46 19.69
C PRO A 79 -2.76 -5.74 19.06
N VAL A 80 -1.43 -5.89 19.08
CA VAL A 80 -0.77 -7.16 18.72
C VAL A 80 -1.34 -8.22 19.65
N GLN A 81 -2.20 -9.11 19.14
CA GLN A 81 -2.44 -10.37 19.80
C GLN A 81 -1.12 -11.14 19.71
N GLU A 82 -0.35 -11.15 20.79
CA GLU A 82 0.69 -12.15 20.97
C GLU A 82 -0.02 -13.50 20.84
N VAL A 83 0.20 -14.17 19.70
CA VAL A 83 -0.23 -15.54 19.51
C VAL A 83 0.63 -16.34 20.49
N GLY A 84 0.10 -16.55 21.69
CA GLY A 84 0.70 -17.39 22.71
C GLY A 84 1.02 -18.73 22.08
N SER A 85 2.30 -19.04 21.96
CA SER A 85 2.76 -20.37 21.58
C SER A 85 2.38 -21.30 22.74
N ALA A 86 1.43 -22.20 22.47
CA ALA A 86 1.07 -23.31 23.36
C ALA A 86 2.09 -24.44 23.25
#